data_AF-A0A1I5MAE9-F1
#
_entry.id   AF-A0A1I5MAE9-F1
#
_cell.length_a   1.000
_cell.length_b   1.000
_cell.length_c   1.000
_cell.angle_alpha   90.00
_cell.angle_beta   90.00
_cell.angle_gamma   90.00
#
_symmetry.space_group_name_H-M   'P 1'
#
loop_
_entity.id
_entity.type
_entity.pdbx_description
1 polymer ?
#
loop_
_entity_poly.entity_id
_entity_poly.type
_entity_poly.pdbx_seq_one_letter_code
_entity_poly.pdbx_strand_id
1 'polypeptide(L)'
;MHRPERLYSYLVSEQCMHEVLLVPLTDREEPLEATIWLISHDDSRPFTSRDARAMQRIAAFVVEGLRLAAAGRAARAEAERAVLEMRELEHRVKNAVAMSGALLRRELRHLDQPEVQQAVSAATRQLDALTALQTLDGDSDACALIERVVVSLLSDHPTCAATSTSRRPSCRRRRYVSSACSSPNY
;
A
#
# COMPACT_ATOMS: atom_id res chain seq x y z
N MET A 1 -7.69 -31.67 -31.03
CA MET A 1 -9.14 -31.32 -30.95
C MET A 1 -9.71 -31.49 -32.35
N HIS A 2 -10.48 -32.55 -32.63
CA HIS A 2 -10.81 -32.89 -34.03
C HIS A 2 -12.29 -32.84 -34.41
N ARG A 3 -13.23 -32.61 -33.49
CA ARG A 3 -14.68 -32.52 -33.79
C ARG A 3 -15.44 -31.61 -32.81
N PRO A 4 -15.31 -30.27 -32.90
CA PRO A 4 -16.01 -29.31 -32.02
C PRO A 4 -17.54 -29.43 -32.07
N GLU A 5 -18.11 -29.93 -33.17
CA GLU A 5 -19.54 -30.16 -33.37
C GLU A 5 -20.18 -31.13 -32.36
N ARG A 6 -19.37 -31.95 -31.65
CA ARG A 6 -19.87 -32.85 -30.60
C ARG A 6 -20.10 -32.17 -29.26
N LEU A 7 -19.42 -31.06 -28.99
CA LEU A 7 -19.53 -30.30 -27.73
C LEU A 7 -20.45 -29.09 -27.88
N TYR A 8 -20.61 -28.59 -29.10
CA TYR A 8 -21.41 -27.42 -29.41
C TYR A 8 -22.49 -27.79 -30.43
N SER A 9 -23.55 -28.44 -29.96
CA SER A 9 -24.68 -28.88 -30.80
C SER A 9 -25.40 -27.72 -31.50
N TYR A 10 -25.24 -26.49 -31.02
CA TYR A 10 -25.75 -25.26 -31.65
C TYR A 10 -24.89 -24.78 -32.84
N LEU A 11 -23.68 -25.31 -33.04
CA LEU A 11 -22.86 -25.04 -34.24
C LEU A 11 -23.32 -25.82 -35.46
N VAL A 12 -24.20 -26.82 -35.28
CA VAL A 12 -24.94 -27.44 -36.37
C VAL A 12 -26.07 -26.49 -36.74
N SER A 13 -25.73 -25.31 -37.27
CA SER A 13 -26.71 -24.45 -37.92
C SER A 13 -26.63 -24.71 -39.42
N GLU A 14 -27.78 -24.97 -40.04
CA GLU A 14 -27.93 -24.98 -41.51
C GLU A 14 -27.79 -23.57 -42.11
N GLN A 15 -27.42 -22.58 -41.29
CA GLN A 15 -27.34 -21.19 -41.68
C GLN A 15 -26.03 -20.95 -42.43
N CYS A 16 -26.15 -20.88 -43.75
CA CYS A 16 -25.07 -20.47 -44.64
C CYS A 16 -24.43 -19.18 -44.12
N MET A 17 -23.10 -19.19 -43.97
CA MET A 17 -22.33 -17.95 -43.78
C MET A 17 -22.31 -17.25 -45.14
N HIS A 18 -23.08 -16.17 -45.29
CA HIS A 18 -23.18 -15.45 -46.55
C HIS A 18 -22.09 -14.40 -46.70
N GLU A 19 -21.75 -13.71 -45.62
CA GLU A 19 -20.70 -12.69 -45.64
C GLU A 19 -20.01 -12.57 -44.28
N VAL A 20 -18.72 -12.22 -44.29
CA VAL A 20 -17.93 -11.98 -43.08
C VAL A 20 -17.21 -10.64 -43.18
N LEU A 21 -17.39 -9.80 -42.16
CA LEU A 21 -16.64 -8.56 -41.98
C LEU A 21 -15.63 -8.75 -40.84
N LEU A 22 -14.35 -8.68 -41.18
CA LEU A 22 -13.24 -8.73 -40.24
C LEU A 22 -12.81 -7.32 -39.88
N VAL A 23 -12.85 -6.99 -38.59
CA VAL A 23 -12.48 -5.67 -38.09
C VAL A 23 -11.31 -5.82 -37.12
N PRO A 24 -10.11 -5.37 -37.51
CA PRO A 24 -8.93 -5.52 -36.67
C PRO A 24 -9.05 -4.66 -35.41
N LEU A 25 -8.69 -5.23 -34.27
CA LEU A 25 -8.43 -4.50 -33.03
C LEU A 25 -6.95 -4.14 -33.02
N THR A 26 -6.63 -3.01 -33.65
CA THR A 26 -5.28 -2.44 -33.72
C THR A 26 -5.34 -0.98 -33.34
N ASP A 27 -4.35 -0.51 -32.57
CA ASP A 27 -4.00 0.90 -32.55
C ASP A 27 -2.93 1.18 -33.60
N ARG A 28 -2.86 2.43 -34.05
CA ARG A 28 -1.99 2.95 -35.11
C ARG A 28 -0.58 2.36 -35.06
N GLU A 29 -0.33 1.41 -35.96
CA GLU A 29 0.98 0.76 -36.22
C GLU A 29 1.44 -0.30 -35.21
N GLU A 30 0.61 -0.65 -34.22
CA GLU A 30 0.89 -1.76 -33.31
C GLU A 30 0.46 -3.12 -33.87
N PRO A 31 1.08 -4.22 -33.40
CA PRO A 31 0.66 -5.57 -33.78
C PRO A 31 -0.83 -5.80 -33.45
N LEU A 32 -1.50 -6.53 -34.33
CA LEU A 32 -2.90 -6.92 -34.20
C LEU A 32 -3.14 -7.64 -32.85
N GLU A 33 -3.81 -6.97 -31.90
CA GLU A 33 -4.14 -7.58 -30.60
C GLU A 33 -5.23 -8.64 -30.75
N ALA A 34 -6.22 -8.36 -31.61
CA ALA A 34 -7.36 -9.22 -31.83
C ALA A 34 -8.14 -8.82 -33.11
N THR A 35 -9.21 -9.53 -33.43
CA THR A 35 -10.10 -9.19 -34.55
C THR A 35 -11.54 -9.45 -34.13
N ILE A 36 -12.43 -8.51 -34.43
CA ILE A 36 -13.87 -8.72 -34.33
C ILE A 36 -14.34 -9.37 -35.64
N TRP A 37 -15.03 -10.50 -35.51
CA TRP A 37 -15.60 -11.25 -36.63
C TRP A 37 -17.11 -11.01 -36.62
N LEU A 38 -17.61 -10.33 -37.64
CA LEU A 38 -19.05 -10.19 -37.86
C LEU A 38 -19.44 -11.11 -38.99
N ILE A 39 -20.39 -12.00 -38.74
CA ILE A 39 -20.86 -12.99 -39.71
C ILE A 39 -22.32 -12.67 -40.00
N SER A 40 -22.65 -12.45 -41.27
CA SER A 40 -24.03 -12.37 -41.74
C SER A 40 -24.48 -13.75 -42.24
N HIS A 41 -25.63 -14.19 -41.73
CA HIS A 41 -26.33 -15.38 -42.20
C HIS A 41 -27.53 -15.03 -43.10
N ASP A 42 -27.66 -13.76 -43.48
CA ASP A 42 -28.72 -13.22 -44.33
C ASP A 42 -28.09 -12.59 -45.58
N ASP A 43 -28.58 -12.97 -46.76
CA ASP A 43 -28.12 -12.48 -48.06
C ASP A 43 -28.80 -11.16 -48.48
N SER A 44 -29.88 -10.77 -47.78
CA SER A 44 -30.70 -9.62 -48.15
C SER A 44 -30.03 -8.26 -47.91
N ARG A 45 -29.01 -8.22 -47.04
CA ARG A 45 -28.28 -7.00 -46.68
C ARG A 45 -26.79 -7.26 -46.50
N PRO A 46 -25.96 -6.99 -47.53
CA PRO A 46 -24.52 -7.10 -47.38
C PRO A 46 -23.94 -6.01 -46.48
N PHE A 47 -22.76 -6.27 -45.92
CA PHE A 47 -22.01 -5.27 -45.19
C PHE A 47 -21.61 -4.12 -46.11
N THR A 48 -21.79 -2.91 -45.62
CA THR A 48 -21.44 -1.69 -46.35
C THR A 48 -20.24 -1.01 -45.72
N SER A 49 -19.66 -0.04 -46.45
CA SER A 49 -18.61 0.83 -45.92
C SER A 49 -19.05 1.61 -44.67
N ARG A 50 -20.36 1.80 -44.45
CA ARG A 50 -20.90 2.40 -43.22
C ARG A 50 -20.77 1.44 -42.04
N ASP A 51 -21.07 0.16 -42.23
CA ASP A 51 -20.95 -0.86 -41.18
C ASP A 51 -19.48 -1.04 -40.79
N ALA A 52 -18.58 -1.12 -41.78
CA ALA A 52 -17.14 -1.18 -41.55
C ALA A 52 -16.62 0.03 -40.75
N ARG A 53 -17.00 1.26 -41.13
CA ARG A 53 -16.60 2.47 -40.39
C ARG A 53 -17.16 2.54 -38.97
N ALA A 54 -18.41 2.10 -38.77
CA ALA A 54 -19.01 2.04 -37.45
C ALA A 54 -18.27 1.03 -36.56
N MET A 55 -18.01 -0.16 -37.09
CA MET A 55 -17.26 -1.19 -36.37
C MET A 55 -15.81 -0.80 -36.10
N GLN A 56 -15.15 -0.08 -37.01
CA GLN A 56 -13.80 0.44 -36.77
C GLN A 56 -13.75 1.38 -35.56
N ARG A 57 -14.79 2.21 -35.37
CA ARG A 57 -14.88 3.10 -34.21
C ARG A 57 -15.11 2.33 -32.91
N ILE A 58 -15.96 1.31 -32.95
CA ILE A 58 -16.19 0.40 -31.82
C ILE A 58 -14.89 -0.34 -31.48
N ALA A 59 -14.18 -0.84 -32.49
CA ALA A 59 -12.89 -1.50 -32.34
C ALA A 59 -11.88 -0.61 -31.61
N ALA A 60 -11.72 0.65 -32.05
CA ALA A 60 -10.83 1.60 -31.39
C ALA A 60 -11.22 1.82 -29.91
N PHE A 61 -12.52 1.97 -29.61
CA PHE A 61 -12.99 2.10 -28.24
C PHE A 61 -12.71 0.84 -27.40
N VAL A 62 -12.92 -0.35 -27.97
CA VAL A 62 -12.67 -1.62 -27.30
C VAL A 62 -11.18 -1.78 -26.98
N VAL A 63 -10.28 -1.43 -27.91
CA VAL A 63 -8.82 -1.46 -27.68
C VAL A 63 -8.45 -0.61 -26.46
N GLU A 64 -8.93 0.63 -26.40
CA GLU A 64 -8.67 1.50 -25.25
C GLU A 64 -9.23 0.93 -23.94
N GLY A 65 -10.43 0.36 -23.97
CA GLY A 65 -11.02 -0.31 -22.81
C GLY A 65 -10.21 -1.52 -22.34
N LEU A 66 -9.70 -2.34 -23.27
CA LEU A 66 -8.86 -3.50 -22.96
C LEU A 66 -7.53 -3.09 -22.34
N ARG A 67 -6.90 -2.03 -22.88
CA ARG A 67 -5.65 -1.46 -22.35
C ARG A 67 -5.84 -0.92 -20.95
N LEU A 68 -6.90 -0.14 -20.71
CA LEU A 68 -7.21 0.36 -19.38
C LEU A 68 -7.46 -0.77 -18.37
N ALA A 69 -8.18 -1.80 -18.78
CA ALA A 69 -8.42 -2.97 -17.93
C ALA A 69 -7.11 -3.74 -17.64
N ALA A 70 -6.22 -3.88 -18.62
CA ALA A 70 -4.90 -4.50 -18.45
C ALA A 70 -4.02 -3.70 -17.49
N ALA A 71 -3.94 -2.38 -17.67
CA ALA A 71 -3.22 -1.48 -16.76
C ALA A 71 -3.77 -1.56 -15.34
N GLY A 72 -5.09 -1.59 -15.18
CA GLY A 72 -5.74 -1.75 -13.88
C GLY A 72 -5.41 -3.08 -13.20
N ARG A 73 -5.33 -4.19 -13.95
CA ARG A 73 -4.90 -5.49 -13.40
C ARG A 73 -3.43 -5.48 -12.98
N ALA A 74 -2.55 -4.92 -13.81
CA ALA A 74 -1.13 -4.82 -13.50
C ALA A 74 -0.88 -3.97 -12.24
N ALA A 75 -1.54 -2.82 -12.13
CA ALA A 75 -1.43 -1.95 -10.95
C ALA A 75 -1.90 -2.63 -9.67
N ARG A 76 -3.00 -3.42 -9.73
CA ARG A 76 -3.48 -4.19 -8.57
C ARG A 76 -2.49 -5.28 -8.17
N ALA A 77 -1.97 -6.05 -9.13
CA ALA A 77 -0.99 -7.08 -8.85
C ALA A 77 0.29 -6.50 -8.22
N GLU A 78 0.72 -5.32 -8.67
CA GLU A 78 1.88 -4.63 -8.10
C GLU A 78 1.60 -4.12 -6.68
N ALA A 79 0.41 -3.55 -6.44
CA ALA A 79 0.00 -3.14 -5.11
C ALA A 79 -0.06 -4.32 -4.14
N GLU A 80 -0.58 -5.48 -4.57
CA GLU A 80 -0.61 -6.70 -3.77
C GLU A 80 0.80 -7.20 -3.42
N ARG A 81 1.74 -7.15 -4.38
CA ARG A 81 3.15 -7.47 -4.12
C ARG A 81 3.78 -6.52 -3.13
N ALA A 82 3.59 -5.21 -3.30
CA ALA A 82 4.11 -4.20 -2.39
C ALA A 82 3.58 -4.42 -0.95
N VAL A 83 2.31 -4.79 -0.78
CA VAL A 83 1.75 -5.13 0.54
C VAL A 83 2.43 -6.35 1.15
N LEU A 84 2.69 -7.40 0.37
CA LEU A 84 3.39 -8.60 0.85
C LEU A 84 4.84 -8.29 1.23
N GLU A 85 5.55 -7.51 0.42
CA GLU A 85 6.91 -7.07 0.69
C GLU A 85 6.98 -6.20 1.95
N MET A 86 6.03 -5.28 2.12
CA MET A 86 5.94 -4.46 3.34
C MET A 86 5.71 -5.32 4.58
N ARG A 87 4.85 -6.34 4.51
CA ARG A 87 4.62 -7.28 5.63
C ARG A 87 5.88 -8.08 5.96
N GLU A 88 6.61 -8.52 4.94
CA GLU A 88 7.87 -9.24 5.17
C GLU A 88 8.92 -8.32 5.81
N LEU A 89 9.05 -7.09 5.31
CA LEU A 89 9.96 -6.10 5.86
C LEU A 89 9.59 -5.74 7.31
N GLU A 90 8.31 -5.56 7.61
CA GLU A 90 7.81 -5.35 8.97
C GLU A 90 8.25 -6.49 9.90
N HIS A 91 8.04 -7.74 9.49
CA HIS A 91 8.47 -8.90 10.28
C HIS A 91 9.99 -8.95 10.48
N ARG A 92 10.78 -8.66 9.43
CA ARG A 92 12.25 -8.61 9.51
C ARG A 92 12.73 -7.50 10.44
N VAL A 93 12.12 -6.32 10.38
CA VAL A 93 12.44 -5.20 11.28
C VAL A 93 12.12 -5.58 12.72
N LYS A 94 10.94 -6.16 12.98
CA LYS A 94 10.55 -6.62 14.33
C LYS A 94 11.57 -7.62 14.89
N ASN A 95 11.99 -8.60 14.09
CA ASN A 95 13.01 -9.56 14.49
C ASN A 95 14.37 -8.89 14.77
N ALA A 96 14.81 -7.97 13.90
CA ALA A 96 16.07 -7.26 14.08
C ALA A 96 16.09 -6.41 15.37
N VAL A 97 14.99 -5.70 15.66
CA VAL A 97 14.83 -4.91 16.90
C VAL A 97 14.83 -5.82 18.12
N ALA A 98 14.07 -6.92 18.10
CA ALA A 98 14.01 -7.87 19.21
C ALA A 98 15.38 -8.52 19.51
N MET A 99 16.13 -8.90 18.46
CA MET A 99 17.50 -9.43 18.60
C MET A 99 18.45 -8.39 19.19
N SER A 100 18.39 -7.14 18.71
CA SER A 100 19.23 -6.05 19.22
C SER A 100 18.96 -5.80 20.71
N GLY A 101 17.68 -5.78 21.11
CA GLY A 101 17.29 -5.67 22.52
C GLY A 101 17.74 -6.87 23.37
N ALA A 102 17.76 -8.08 22.82
CA ALA A 102 18.28 -9.26 23.52
C ALA A 102 19.81 -9.20 23.73
N LEU A 103 20.56 -8.72 22.73
CA LEU A 103 22.00 -8.52 22.82
C LEU A 103 22.35 -7.44 23.86
N LEU A 104 21.67 -6.29 23.86
CA LEU A 104 21.92 -5.25 24.86
C LEU A 104 21.61 -5.72 26.29
N ARG A 105 20.52 -6.48 26.49
CA ARG A 105 20.20 -7.10 27.78
C ARG A 105 21.24 -8.13 28.22
N ARG A 106 21.90 -8.81 27.27
CA ARG A 106 23.01 -9.72 27.56
C ARG A 106 24.23 -8.95 28.02
N GLU A 107 24.63 -7.90 27.30
CA GLU A 107 25.78 -7.07 27.68
C GLU A 107 25.56 -6.38 29.04
N LEU A 108 24.33 -5.93 29.33
CA LEU A 108 23.95 -5.37 30.62
C LEU A 108 24.29 -6.26 31.83
N ARG A 109 24.30 -7.59 31.67
CA ARG A 109 24.64 -8.54 32.74
C ARG A 109 26.15 -8.65 32.98
N HIS A 110 26.97 -8.13 32.08
CA HIS A 110 28.43 -8.25 32.10
C HIS A 110 29.14 -6.90 32.25
N LEU A 111 28.39 -5.80 32.34
CA LEU A 111 28.95 -4.46 32.56
C LEU A 111 29.12 -4.17 34.06
N ASP A 112 30.37 -3.92 34.46
CA ASP A 112 30.72 -3.56 35.85
C ASP A 112 30.69 -2.03 36.09
N GLN A 113 30.66 -1.21 35.03
CA GLN A 113 30.64 0.24 35.13
C GLN A 113 29.21 0.80 35.20
N PRO A 114 28.83 1.49 36.29
CA PRO A 114 27.46 1.94 36.51
C PRO A 114 26.98 3.00 35.50
N GLU A 115 27.87 3.84 34.99
CA GLU A 115 27.54 4.88 34.01
C GLU A 115 27.21 4.27 32.62
N VAL A 116 27.99 3.28 32.19
CA VAL A 116 27.73 2.51 30.96
C VAL A 116 26.47 1.67 31.12
N GLN A 117 26.26 1.09 32.29
CA GLN A 117 25.06 0.32 32.62
C GLN A 117 23.79 1.19 32.51
N GLN A 118 23.82 2.42 33.01
CA GLN A 118 22.70 3.38 32.87
C GLN A 118 22.41 3.72 31.40
N ALA A 119 23.44 4.01 30.61
CA ALA A 119 23.30 4.33 29.19
C ALA A 119 22.69 3.16 28.39
N VAL A 120 23.17 1.94 28.60
CA VAL A 120 22.66 0.73 27.93
C VAL A 120 21.24 0.37 28.40
N SER A 121 20.92 0.62 29.68
CA SER A 121 19.57 0.45 30.21
C SER A 121 18.56 1.42 29.58
N ALA A 122 18.97 2.67 29.34
CA ALA A 122 18.16 3.64 28.61
C ALA A 122 17.92 3.20 27.15
N ALA A 123 18.97 2.78 26.44
CA ALA A 123 18.86 2.28 25.07
C ALA A 123 17.97 1.02 24.96
N THR A 124 18.07 0.11 25.93
CA THR A 124 17.22 -1.09 25.99
C THR A 124 15.74 -0.73 26.16
N ARG A 125 15.42 0.20 27.07
CA ARG A 125 14.04 0.67 27.26
C ARG A 125 13.46 1.34 26.02
N GLN A 126 14.28 2.11 25.30
CA GLN A 126 13.87 2.71 24.02
C GLN A 126 13.55 1.63 22.97
N LEU A 127 14.36 0.57 22.88
CA LEU A 127 14.09 -0.54 21.96
C LEU A 127 12.86 -1.37 22.36
N ASP A 128 12.64 -1.57 23.67
CA ASP A 128 11.42 -2.22 24.17
C ASP A 128 10.17 -1.39 23.83
N ALA A 129 10.26 -0.06 23.95
CA ALA A 129 9.19 0.86 23.55
C ALA A 129 8.93 0.83 22.04
N LEU A 130 9.98 0.78 21.21
CA LEU A 130 9.85 0.62 19.75
C LEU A 130 9.23 -0.74 19.38
N THR A 131 9.61 -1.81 20.08
CA THR A 131 9.04 -3.15 19.88
C THR A 131 7.56 -3.17 20.24
N ALA A 132 7.16 -2.51 21.34
CA ALA A 132 5.77 -2.38 21.73
C ALA A 132 4.95 -1.65 20.65
N LEU A 133 5.47 -0.54 20.12
CA LEU A 133 4.81 0.17 19.01
C LEU A 133 4.62 -0.70 17.77
N GLN A 134 5.57 -1.58 17.46
CA GLN A 134 5.47 -2.52 16.33
C GLN A 134 4.49 -3.68 16.57
N THR A 135 3.95 -3.82 17.78
CA THR A 135 2.86 -4.77 18.08
C THR A 135 1.48 -4.13 18.06
N LEU A 136 1.38 -2.84 17.72
CA LEU A 136 0.12 -2.14 17.45
C LEU A 136 -0.47 -2.64 16.13
N ASP A 137 -0.99 -3.86 16.13
CA ASP A 137 -1.96 -4.26 15.14
C ASP A 137 -3.30 -3.59 15.49
N GLY A 138 -4.02 -3.11 14.49
CA GLY A 138 -5.01 -2.02 14.57
C GLY A 138 -6.28 -2.21 15.42
N ASP A 139 -6.28 -3.04 16.48
CA ASP A 139 -7.45 -3.38 17.26
C ASP A 139 -7.37 -2.89 18.73
N SER A 140 -8.21 -1.91 19.03
CA SER A 140 -8.74 -1.44 20.32
C SER A 140 -7.82 -1.08 21.52
N ASP A 141 -6.52 -1.35 21.54
CA ASP A 141 -5.68 -1.11 22.74
C ASP A 141 -4.55 -0.08 22.52
N ALA A 142 -4.61 0.66 21.41
CA ALA A 142 -3.58 1.60 21.00
C ALA A 142 -3.35 2.73 22.02
N CYS A 143 -4.41 3.27 22.65
CA CYS A 143 -4.29 4.36 23.62
C CYS A 143 -3.51 3.95 24.88
N ALA A 144 -3.82 2.80 25.48
CA ALA A 144 -3.15 2.30 26.68
C ALA A 144 -1.70 1.87 26.42
N LEU A 145 -1.39 1.48 25.18
CA LEU A 145 -0.04 1.14 24.77
C LEU A 145 0.80 2.38 24.43
N ILE A 146 0.22 3.39 23.77
CA ILE A 146 0.84 4.69 23.54
C ILE A 146 1.20 5.35 24.86
N GLU A 147 0.31 5.32 25.85
CA GLU A 147 0.59 5.84 27.19
C GLU A 147 1.79 5.14 27.82
N ARG A 148 1.87 3.80 27.75
CA ARG A 148 3.03 3.02 28.23
C ARG A 148 4.33 3.37 27.50
N VAL A 149 4.28 3.54 26.18
CA VAL A 149 5.45 3.91 25.36
C VAL A 149 5.92 5.32 25.68
N VAL A 150 5.01 6.28 25.77
CA VAL A 150 5.31 7.68 26.11
C VAL A 150 5.90 7.77 27.51
N VAL A 151 5.32 7.07 28.48
CA VAL A 151 5.87 6.99 29.84
C VAL A 151 7.26 6.36 29.80
N SER A 152 7.47 5.25 29.09
CA SER A 152 8.77 4.60 28.97
C SER A 152 9.85 5.50 28.35
N LEU A 153 9.49 6.31 27.34
CA LEU A 153 10.42 7.23 26.67
C LEU A 153 10.72 8.50 27.50
N LEU A 154 9.73 9.01 28.24
CA LEU A 154 9.85 10.27 29.01
C LEU A 154 10.40 10.07 30.43
N SER A 155 10.39 8.84 30.96
CA SER A 155 10.74 8.58 32.36
C SER A 155 12.22 8.77 32.70
N ASP A 156 13.13 8.89 31.71
CA ASP A 156 14.55 9.16 31.98
C ASP A 156 15.19 9.93 30.82
N HIS A 157 14.87 11.22 30.72
CA HIS A 157 15.96 12.14 30.35
C HIS A 157 16.80 12.32 31.61
N PRO A 158 18.12 12.06 31.59
CA PRO A 158 18.97 12.62 32.62
C PRO A 158 18.74 14.13 32.58
N THR A 159 18.08 14.65 33.61
CA THR A 159 18.10 16.07 33.90
C THR A 159 19.57 16.43 33.93
N CYS A 160 20.00 17.19 32.92
CA CYS A 160 21.32 17.77 32.85
C CYS A 160 21.44 18.77 34.01
N ALA A 161 21.74 18.26 35.19
CA ALA A 161 22.12 18.97 36.40
C ALA A 161 23.42 18.31 36.87
N ALA A 162 24.55 18.98 37.05
CA ALA A 162 24.86 20.39 37.00
C ALA A 162 26.39 20.49 36.91
N THR A 163 26.90 21.42 36.11
CA THR A 163 28.19 22.06 36.42
C THR A 163 27.88 23.51 36.75
N SER A 164 27.60 23.75 38.03
CA SER A 164 27.46 25.08 38.57
C SER A 164 28.81 25.78 38.57
N THR A 165 28.97 26.79 37.71
CA THR A 165 29.83 27.92 38.07
C THR A 165 29.09 29.21 37.77
N SER A 166 28.48 29.74 38.82
CA SER A 166 28.36 31.16 39.14
C SER A 166 28.45 32.14 37.96
N ARG A 167 27.30 32.65 37.52
CA ARG A 167 27.08 34.10 37.29
C ARG A 167 25.59 34.38 37.10
N ARG A 168 25.04 35.23 37.97
CA ARG A 168 23.74 35.90 37.80
C ARG A 168 23.69 36.60 36.43
N PRO A 169 22.50 36.73 35.79
CA PRO A 169 21.74 37.97 36.01
C PRO A 169 20.21 37.85 35.98
N SER A 170 19.60 38.71 36.81
CA SER A 170 18.34 39.45 36.64
C SER A 170 17.08 38.74 36.11
N CYS A 171 16.12 38.65 37.03
CA CYS A 171 14.67 38.67 36.80
C CYS A 171 14.21 39.52 35.60
N ARG A 172 13.47 38.89 34.67
CA ARG A 172 12.36 39.55 33.97
C ARG A 172 11.18 38.59 33.87
N ARG A 173 10.17 38.84 34.72
CA ARG A 173 8.81 38.29 34.65
C ARG A 173 8.23 38.51 33.25
N ARG A 174 7.90 37.43 32.52
CA ARG A 174 6.85 37.45 31.48
C ARG A 174 5.66 36.68 32.02
N ARG A 175 4.57 37.41 32.31
CA ARG A 175 3.25 36.84 32.58
C ARG A 175 2.73 36.25 31.27
N TYR A 176 2.52 34.94 31.22
CA TYR A 176 1.56 34.38 30.26
C TYR A 176 0.19 34.42 30.94
N VAL A 177 -0.72 35.20 30.34
CA VAL A 177 -2.12 35.27 30.72
C VAL A 177 -2.79 34.06 30.11
N SER A 178 -3.31 33.19 30.98
CA SER A 178 -4.26 32.13 30.64
C SER A 178 -5.61 32.78 30.29
N SER A 179 -5.96 32.84 29.02
CA SER A 179 -7.33 33.14 28.58
C SER A 179 -8.10 31.83 28.42
N ALA A 180 -8.95 31.55 29.39
CA ALA A 180 -10.04 30.61 29.26
C ALA A 180 -11.07 31.19 28.27
N CYS A 181 -11.35 30.47 27.18
CA CYS A 181 -12.55 30.70 26.38
C CYS A 181 -13.63 29.73 26.86
N SER A 182 -14.48 30.25 27.74
CA SER A 182 -15.81 29.71 27.98
C SER A 182 -16.69 29.99 26.77
N SER A 183 -17.41 28.98 26.28
CA SER A 183 -18.63 29.15 25.48
C SER A 183 -19.70 29.89 26.30
N PRO A 184 -20.64 30.60 25.65
CA PRO A 184 -21.98 30.02 25.58
C PRO A 184 -22.79 30.34 24.30
N ASN A 185 -23.68 29.39 23.98
CA ASN A 185 -25.03 29.50 23.42
C ASN A 185 -25.35 30.63 22.42
N TYR A 186 -25.66 30.23 21.18
CA TYR A 186 -26.98 30.40 20.55
C TYR A 186 -27.21 29.26 19.55
#